data_AF-A0A3N5G9K0-F1
#
_entry.id   AF-A0A3N5G9K0-F1
#
_cell.length_a   1.000
_cell.length_b   1.000
_cell.length_c   1.000
_cell.angle_alpha   90.00
_cell.angle_beta   90.00
_cell.angle_gamma   90.00
#
_symmetry.space_group_name_H-M   'P 1'
#
loop_
_entity.id
_entity.type
_entity.pdbx_description
1 polymer ?
#
loop_
_entity_poly.entity_id
_entity_poly.type
_entity_poly.pdbx_seq_one_letter_code
_entity_poly.pdbx_strand_id
1 'polypeptide(L)'
;MDPKRRQLLSYLLLNIVVSACVTVAVMFIYDHYFRSSPEPLLDVSQVNSGGTAKVEIVTIVGAGIASTETALLRNTGDAPAALKGWKLQDEESNLYLFPDVTITPGGSIQLHTAPGDDTLIDLYWGLTAPAWRSGETASLLDPAGTVKSVYKVP
;
A
#
# COMPACT_ATOMS: atom_id res chain seq x y z
N MET A 1 -6.29 -30.26 -49.15
CA MET A 1 -5.96 -29.60 -47.87
C MET A 1 -6.52 -30.45 -46.75
N ASP A 2 -5.68 -31.18 -46.03
CA ASP A 2 -6.11 -32.15 -45.01
C ASP A 2 -6.89 -31.50 -43.86
N PRO A 3 -8.04 -32.07 -43.44
CA PRO A 3 -8.90 -31.47 -42.41
C PRO A 3 -8.21 -31.32 -41.04
N LYS A 4 -7.24 -32.20 -40.73
CA LYS A 4 -6.41 -32.12 -39.52
C LYS A 4 -5.46 -30.90 -39.51
N ARG A 5 -4.96 -30.46 -40.67
CA ARG A 5 -4.04 -29.31 -40.77
C ARG A 5 -4.75 -27.98 -40.50
N ARG A 6 -6.02 -27.86 -40.90
CA ARG A 6 -6.84 -26.67 -40.61
C ARG A 6 -7.12 -26.51 -39.12
N GLN A 7 -7.40 -27.60 -38.41
CA GLN A 7 -7.58 -27.58 -36.95
C GLN A 7 -6.30 -27.18 -36.21
N LEU A 8 -5.15 -27.76 -36.58
CA LEU A 8 -3.84 -27.38 -36.04
C LEU A 8 -3.53 -25.90 -36.25
N LEU A 9 -3.84 -25.34 -37.43
CA LEU A 9 -3.68 -23.92 -37.73
C LEU A 9 -4.62 -23.04 -36.88
N SER A 10 -5.87 -23.46 -36.67
CA SER A 10 -6.82 -22.76 -35.79
C SER A 10 -6.35 -22.72 -34.33
N TYR A 11 -5.82 -23.83 -33.80
CA TYR A 11 -5.29 -23.87 -32.43
C TYR A 11 -4.03 -23.02 -32.26
N LEU A 12 -3.13 -23.01 -33.25
CA LEU A 12 -1.95 -22.16 -33.21
C LEU A 12 -2.32 -20.67 -33.20
N LEU A 13 -3.28 -20.27 -34.04
CA LEU A 13 -3.81 -18.91 -34.07
C LEU A 13 -4.50 -18.54 -32.75
N LEU A 14 -5.31 -19.44 -32.19
CA LEU A 14 -5.99 -19.20 -30.92
C LEU A 14 -4.99 -18.98 -29.78
N ASN A 15 -3.96 -19.82 -29.67
CA ASN A 15 -2.92 -19.66 -28.63
C ASN A 15 -2.13 -18.36 -28.78
N ILE A 16 -1.84 -17.95 -30.02
CA ILE A 16 -1.17 -16.66 -30.28
C ILE A 16 -2.05 -15.50 -29.84
N VAL A 17 -3.34 -15.51 -30.18
CA VAL A 17 -4.29 -14.45 -29.80
C VAL A 17 -4.46 -14.39 -28.28
N VAL A 18 -4.60 -15.53 -27.61
CA VAL A 18 -4.73 -15.58 -26.15
C VAL A 18 -3.46 -15.04 -25.47
N SER A 19 -2.28 -15.44 -25.93
CA SER A 19 -1.01 -14.97 -25.36
C SER A 19 -0.77 -13.48 -25.64
N ALA A 20 -1.15 -12.99 -26.82
CA ALA A 20 -1.08 -11.57 -27.17
C ALA A 20 -2.04 -10.73 -26.29
N CYS A 21 -3.26 -11.20 -26.06
CA CYS A 21 -4.19 -10.53 -25.15
C CYS A 21 -3.67 -10.52 -23.71
N VAL A 22 -3.08 -11.61 -23.22
CA VAL A 22 -2.52 -11.66 -21.86
C VAL A 22 -1.33 -10.71 -21.72
N THR A 23 -0.41 -10.70 -22.68
CA THR A 23 0.75 -9.79 -22.65
C THR A 23 0.32 -8.32 -22.76
N VAL A 24 -0.67 -7.99 -23.59
CA VAL A 24 -1.23 -6.64 -23.67
C VAL A 24 -1.98 -6.25 -22.40
N ALA A 25 -2.76 -7.16 -21.81
CA ALA A 25 -3.46 -6.90 -20.55
C ALA A 25 -2.47 -6.68 -19.40
N VAL A 26 -1.42 -7.51 -19.30
CA VAL A 26 -0.36 -7.35 -18.31
C VAL A 26 0.39 -6.04 -18.54
N MET A 27 0.71 -5.67 -19.79
CA MET A 27 1.37 -4.41 -20.10
C MET A 27 0.47 -3.19 -19.88
N PHE A 28 -0.84 -3.29 -20.11
CA PHE A 28 -1.81 -2.23 -19.86
C PHE A 28 -2.07 -2.04 -18.37
N ILE A 29 -2.16 -3.12 -17.59
CA ILE A 29 -2.18 -3.09 -16.13
C ILE A 29 -0.84 -2.52 -15.64
N TYR A 30 0.29 -2.92 -16.23
CA TYR A 30 1.59 -2.39 -15.84
C TYR A 30 1.71 -0.88 -16.11
N ASP A 31 1.30 -0.39 -17.27
CA ASP A 31 1.35 1.03 -17.63
C ASP A 31 0.36 1.87 -16.79
N HIS A 32 -0.86 1.37 -16.62
CA HIS A 32 -1.93 2.07 -15.88
C HIS A 32 -1.67 2.11 -14.37
N TYR A 33 -1.07 1.06 -13.78
CA TYR A 33 -0.82 0.98 -12.35
C TYR A 33 0.61 1.35 -11.93
N PHE A 34 1.63 1.15 -12.78
CA PHE A 34 3.04 1.32 -12.39
C PHE A 34 3.78 2.46 -13.10
N ARG A 35 3.25 3.07 -14.18
CA ARG A 35 3.92 4.19 -14.87
C ARG A 35 3.59 5.59 -14.35
N SER A 36 3.09 5.69 -13.13
CA SER A 36 3.02 6.97 -12.42
C SER A 36 4.34 7.26 -11.71
N SER A 37 5.41 7.47 -12.48
CA SER A 37 6.52 8.30 -12.02
C SER A 37 6.51 9.56 -12.89
N PRO A 38 5.97 10.69 -12.38
CA PRO A 38 6.26 11.96 -13.01
C PRO A 38 7.77 12.17 -12.91
N GLU A 39 8.46 12.15 -14.05
CA GLU A 39 9.75 12.83 -14.11
C GLU A 39 9.51 14.28 -13.65
N PRO A 40 10.36 14.86 -12.78
CA PRO A 40 10.24 16.26 -12.45
C PRO A 40 10.68 17.07 -13.67
N LEU A 41 9.74 17.33 -14.58
CA LEU A 41 9.83 18.52 -15.43
C LEU A 41 9.67 19.69 -14.46
N LEU A 42 10.69 20.55 -14.40
CA LEU A 42 10.58 21.84 -13.72
C LEU A 42 9.49 22.65 -14.42
N ASP A 43 8.24 22.48 -14.00
CA ASP A 43 7.13 23.32 -14.40
C ASP A 43 6.59 24.04 -13.17
N VAL A 44 6.85 25.34 -13.15
CA VAL A 44 6.35 26.30 -12.18
C VAL A 44 4.89 26.53 -12.51
N SER A 45 4.04 25.61 -12.08
CA SER A 45 2.59 25.78 -12.05
C SER A 45 2.03 24.92 -10.92
N GLN A 46 2.08 25.47 -9.71
CA GLN A 46 1.13 25.13 -8.64
C GLN A 46 -0.28 25.51 -9.12
N VAL A 47 -0.85 24.70 -10.01
CA VAL A 47 -2.30 24.63 -10.15
C VAL A 47 -2.73 23.70 -9.03
N ASN A 48 -3.30 24.29 -7.98
CA ASN A 48 -3.98 23.62 -6.89
C ASN A 48 -4.81 22.42 -7.40
N SER A 49 -4.22 21.22 -7.38
CA SER A 49 -4.99 20.00 -7.22
C SER A 49 -5.30 19.97 -5.73
N GLY A 50 -6.38 20.65 -5.35
CA GLY A 50 -6.72 21.00 -3.97
C GLY A 50 -7.07 19.82 -3.04
N GLY A 51 -6.64 18.61 -3.38
CA GLY A 51 -6.80 17.45 -2.53
C GLY A 51 -5.72 17.40 -1.46
N THR A 52 -6.13 17.09 -0.23
CA THR A 52 -5.25 16.95 0.92
C THR A 52 -5.18 15.47 1.31
N ALA A 53 -3.98 14.90 1.27
CA ALA A 53 -3.75 13.57 1.84
C ALA A 53 -3.93 13.63 3.37
N LYS A 54 -4.79 12.79 3.91
CA LYS A 54 -5.08 12.74 5.35
C LYS A 54 -5.13 11.29 5.80
N VAL A 55 -4.07 10.84 6.47
CA VAL A 55 -3.96 9.45 6.94
C VAL A 55 -4.20 9.40 8.43
N GLU A 56 -5.09 8.51 8.84
CA GLU A 56 -5.50 8.31 10.22
C GLU A 56 -5.30 6.86 10.65
N ILE A 57 -4.92 6.68 11.91
CA ILE A 57 -4.96 5.37 12.56
C ILE A 57 -6.42 5.12 12.95
N VAL A 58 -7.06 4.16 12.29
CA VAL A 58 -8.48 3.83 12.50
C VAL A 58 -8.66 3.01 13.77
N THR A 59 -7.84 1.97 13.92
CA THR A 59 -7.89 1.07 15.06
C THR A 59 -6.58 0.30 15.23
N ILE A 60 -6.32 -0.14 16.45
CA ILE A 60 -5.29 -1.12 16.78
C ILE A 60 -6.00 -2.26 17.51
N VAL A 61 -5.93 -3.47 16.94
CA VAL A 61 -6.58 -4.67 17.47
C VAL A 61 -5.53 -5.67 17.93
N GLY A 62 -5.90 -6.53 18.89
CA GLY A 62 -5.01 -7.58 19.38
C GLY A 62 -3.80 -7.08 20.19
N ALA A 63 -3.88 -5.86 20.73
CA ALA A 63 -2.81 -5.24 21.52
C ALA A 63 -2.30 -6.18 22.63
N GLY A 64 -0.99 -6.30 22.76
CA GLY A 64 -0.33 -7.19 23.72
C GLY A 64 -0.18 -8.64 23.25
N ILE A 65 -0.69 -8.99 22.06
CA ILE A 65 -0.56 -10.33 21.46
C ILE A 65 0.03 -10.20 20.05
N ALA A 66 1.36 -10.28 19.95
CA ALA A 66 2.11 -10.04 18.70
C ALA A 66 1.54 -10.75 17.45
N SER A 67 1.07 -11.99 17.59
CA SER A 67 0.56 -12.80 16.48
C SER A 67 -0.79 -12.36 15.91
N THR A 68 -1.54 -11.53 16.63
CA THR A 68 -2.87 -11.03 16.23
C THR A 68 -2.94 -9.51 16.27
N GLU A 69 -1.81 -8.86 16.52
CA GLU A 69 -1.73 -7.44 16.73
C GLU A 69 -1.60 -6.73 15.38
N THR A 70 -2.58 -5.88 15.09
CA THR A 70 -2.70 -5.22 13.78
C THR A 70 -3.16 -3.77 13.95
N ALA A 71 -2.47 -2.85 13.31
CA ALA A 71 -2.88 -1.45 13.17
C ALA A 71 -3.50 -1.22 11.79
N LEU A 72 -4.70 -0.62 11.74
CA LEU A 72 -5.38 -0.24 10.51
C LEU A 72 -5.20 1.25 10.25
N LEU A 73 -4.61 1.59 9.11
CA LEU A 73 -4.44 2.96 8.65
C LEU A 73 -5.36 3.23 7.46
N ARG A 74 -5.97 4.40 7.42
CA ARG A 74 -6.86 4.81 6.33
C ARG A 74 -6.55 6.21 5.86
N ASN A 75 -6.57 6.40 4.54
CA ASN A 75 -6.56 7.73 3.96
C ASN A 75 -8.00 8.26 3.90
N THR A 76 -8.33 9.19 4.78
CA THR A 76 -9.62 9.90 4.83
C THR A 76 -9.60 11.18 3.98
N GLY A 77 -8.46 11.49 3.36
CA GLY A 77 -8.29 12.57 2.41
C GLY A 77 -8.83 12.24 1.02
N ASP A 78 -8.78 13.24 0.16
CA ASP A 78 -9.23 13.22 -1.24
C ASP A 78 -8.06 13.15 -2.24
N ALA A 79 -6.81 13.13 -1.75
CA ALA A 79 -5.61 12.88 -2.54
C ALA A 79 -4.86 11.61 -2.09
N PRO A 80 -4.14 10.91 -2.97
CA PRO A 80 -3.29 9.79 -2.60
C PRO A 80 -2.23 10.17 -1.55
N ALA A 81 -1.99 9.29 -0.58
CA ALA A 81 -1.02 9.50 0.49
C ALA A 81 0.17 8.55 0.34
N ALA A 82 1.32 9.09 -0.10
CA ALA A 82 2.57 8.36 -0.11
C ALA A 82 3.17 8.31 1.31
N LEU A 83 3.41 7.11 1.81
CA LEU A 83 3.87 6.87 3.18
C LEU A 83 5.38 6.62 3.30
N LYS A 84 6.13 6.71 2.20
CA LYS A 84 7.58 6.51 2.23
C LYS A 84 8.24 7.37 3.31
N GLY A 85 8.90 6.72 4.26
CA GLY A 85 9.61 7.40 5.35
C GLY A 85 8.72 7.96 6.47
N TRP A 86 7.41 7.76 6.39
CA TRP A 86 6.51 7.98 7.54
C TRP A 86 6.83 6.99 8.64
N LYS A 87 6.44 7.33 9.86
CA LYS A 87 6.71 6.54 11.06
C LYS A 87 5.44 6.28 11.83
N LEU A 88 5.23 5.04 12.24
CA LEU A 88 4.27 4.71 13.27
C LEU A 88 5.07 4.38 14.54
N GLN A 89 4.81 5.10 15.63
CA GLN A 89 5.55 4.92 16.88
C GLN A 89 4.63 4.93 18.10
N ASP A 90 5.06 4.28 19.16
CA ASP A 90 4.41 4.30 20.48
C ASP A 90 5.12 5.27 21.45
N GLU A 91 4.73 5.20 22.74
CA GLU A 91 5.36 5.96 23.84
C GLU A 91 6.70 5.35 24.29
N GLU A 92 6.96 4.07 24.00
CA GLU A 92 8.17 3.34 24.40
C GLU A 92 9.26 3.29 23.32
N SER A 93 9.10 4.08 22.26
CA SER A 93 10.01 4.17 21.12
C SER A 93 10.08 2.93 20.22
N ASN A 94 9.07 2.04 20.25
CA ASN A 94 8.87 1.13 19.12
C ASN A 94 8.54 1.97 17.90
N LEU A 95 9.29 1.79 16.81
CA LEU A 95 9.16 2.58 15.59
C LEU A 95 9.09 1.66 14.37
N TYR A 96 8.03 1.82 13.59
CA TYR A 96 7.90 1.25 12.26
C TYR A 96 8.15 2.34 11.21
N LEU A 97 9.05 2.07 10.25
CA LEU A 97 9.31 2.95 9.13
C LEU A 97 8.58 2.41 7.90
N PHE A 98 7.64 3.18 7.36
CA PHE A 98 6.88 2.74 6.20
C PHE A 98 7.77 2.68 4.94
N PRO A 99 7.65 1.59 4.15
CA PRO A 99 8.30 1.48 2.85
C PRO A 99 7.61 2.40 1.83
N ASP A 100 8.00 2.26 0.55
CA ASP A 100 7.39 3.02 -0.54
C ASP A 100 6.00 2.49 -0.88
N VAL A 101 5.02 2.85 -0.05
CA VAL A 101 3.60 2.47 -0.20
C VAL A 101 2.74 3.72 -0.31
N THR A 102 1.66 3.64 -1.09
CA THR A 102 0.70 4.72 -1.27
C THR A 102 -0.70 4.25 -0.95
N ILE A 103 -1.41 4.99 -0.09
CA ILE A 103 -2.82 4.77 0.20
C ILE A 103 -3.67 5.69 -0.68
N THR A 104 -4.49 5.11 -1.55
CA THR A 104 -5.45 5.88 -2.37
C THR A 104 -6.53 6.54 -1.49
N PRO A 105 -7.20 7.61 -1.97
CA PRO A 105 -8.32 8.22 -1.26
C PRO A 105 -9.37 7.18 -0.83
N GLY A 106 -9.72 7.16 0.45
CA GLY A 106 -10.65 6.19 1.04
C GLY A 106 -10.08 4.78 1.27
N GLY A 107 -8.89 4.48 0.73
CA GLY A 107 -8.18 3.21 0.86
C GLY A 107 -7.59 2.99 2.24
N SER A 108 -7.17 1.76 2.53
CA SER A 108 -6.62 1.38 3.84
C SER A 108 -5.51 0.36 3.71
N ILE A 109 -4.61 0.36 4.68
CA ILE A 109 -3.54 -0.64 4.83
C ILE A 109 -3.55 -1.17 6.27
N GLN A 110 -3.13 -2.41 6.43
CA GLN A 110 -2.93 -3.06 7.70
C GLN A 110 -1.44 -3.21 7.95
N LEU A 111 -1.02 -2.91 9.18
CA LEU A 111 0.33 -3.21 9.66
C LEU A 111 0.20 -4.25 10.76
N HIS A 112 0.72 -5.44 10.49
CA HIS A 112 0.81 -6.55 11.44
C HIS A 112 2.12 -6.44 12.22
N THR A 113 2.07 -6.64 13.52
CA THR A 113 3.29 -6.64 14.35
C THR A 113 4.15 -7.87 14.06
N ALA A 114 3.52 -9.03 13.86
CA ALA A 114 4.20 -10.28 13.59
C ALA A 114 5.05 -10.25 12.29
N PRO A 115 5.97 -11.21 12.11
CA PRO A 115 6.66 -11.40 10.84
C PRO A 115 5.74 -11.92 9.74
N GLY A 116 6.04 -11.50 8.52
CA GLY A 116 5.37 -11.91 7.28
C GLY A 116 5.98 -11.19 6.09
N ASP A 117 5.40 -11.42 4.92
CA ASP A 117 5.84 -10.80 3.67
C ASP A 117 4.93 -9.62 3.31
N ASP A 118 5.53 -8.45 3.09
CA ASP A 118 4.80 -7.25 2.71
C ASP A 118 4.04 -7.44 1.39
N THR A 119 2.81 -6.94 1.39
CA THR A 119 1.95 -6.79 0.22
C THR A 119 1.53 -5.32 0.06
N LEU A 120 0.71 -5.02 -0.93
CA LEU A 120 0.24 -3.66 -1.16
C LEU A 120 -0.63 -3.11 -0.01
N ILE A 121 -1.36 -3.99 0.68
CA ILE A 121 -2.35 -3.62 1.69
C ILE A 121 -2.07 -4.22 3.07
N ASP A 122 -1.17 -5.18 3.16
CA ASP A 122 -0.73 -5.81 4.40
C ASP A 122 0.79 -5.64 4.53
N LEU A 123 1.22 -4.97 5.58
CA LEU A 123 2.61 -4.76 5.94
C LEU A 123 2.93 -5.53 7.21
N TYR A 124 4.19 -5.92 7.37
CA TYR A 124 4.65 -6.71 8.51
C TYR A 124 5.85 -6.04 9.18
N TRP A 125 5.75 -5.85 10.49
CA TRP A 125 6.82 -5.23 11.29
C TRP A 125 7.97 -6.21 11.54
N GLY A 126 7.70 -7.52 11.55
CA GLY A 126 8.76 -8.51 11.81
C GLY A 126 9.11 -8.68 13.28
N LEU A 127 8.27 -8.21 14.20
CA LEU A 127 8.51 -8.32 15.63
C LEU A 127 7.95 -9.63 16.18
N THR A 128 8.69 -10.24 17.12
CA THR A 128 8.23 -11.43 17.85
C THR A 128 7.55 -11.08 19.18
N ALA A 129 7.66 -9.82 19.61
CA ALA A 129 7.03 -9.26 20.80
C ALA A 129 5.95 -8.25 20.36
N PRO A 130 4.90 -8.03 21.16
CA PRO A 130 3.88 -7.02 20.85
C PRO A 130 4.52 -5.63 20.82
N ALA A 131 4.13 -4.85 19.84
CA ALA A 131 4.49 -3.44 19.73
C ALA A 131 3.49 -2.56 20.49
N TRP A 132 2.24 -3.04 20.68
CA TRP A 132 1.19 -2.25 21.31
C TRP A 132 0.77 -2.78 22.68
N ARG A 133 0.33 -1.86 23.55
CA ARG A 133 -0.29 -2.15 24.85
C ARG A 133 -1.54 -1.32 25.06
N SER A 134 -2.52 -1.92 25.74
CA SER A 134 -3.74 -1.22 26.12
C SER A 134 -3.45 0.02 26.95
N GLY A 135 -4.10 1.11 26.60
CA GLY A 135 -3.97 2.38 27.29
C GLY A 135 -2.76 3.23 26.88
N GLU A 136 -1.95 2.82 25.90
CA GLU A 136 -0.88 3.67 25.38
C GLU A 136 -1.30 4.43 24.11
N THR A 137 -0.43 5.33 23.64
CA THR A 137 -0.73 6.22 22.53
C THR A 137 0.13 5.90 21.31
N ALA A 138 -0.51 5.52 20.21
CA ALA A 138 0.13 5.37 18.91
C ALA A 138 0.13 6.72 18.16
N SER A 139 1.26 7.08 17.58
CA SER A 139 1.44 8.32 16.81
C SER A 139 1.94 8.01 15.41
N LEU A 140 1.26 8.57 14.40
CA LEU A 140 1.67 8.53 13.01
C LEU A 140 2.33 9.87 12.65
N LEU A 141 3.58 9.80 12.18
CA LEU A 141 4.40 10.97 11.84
C LEU A 141 4.81 10.92 10.37
N ASP A 142 4.85 12.09 9.74
CA ASP A 142 5.43 12.24 8.41
C ASP A 142 6.97 12.23 8.45
N PRO A 143 7.67 12.22 7.30
CA PRO A 143 9.13 12.17 7.26
C PRO A 143 9.81 13.41 7.89
N ALA A 144 9.09 14.53 7.99
CA ALA A 144 9.56 15.74 8.67
C ALA A 144 9.38 15.68 10.20
N GLY A 145 8.76 14.60 10.73
CA GLY A 145 8.47 14.43 12.14
C GLY A 145 7.21 15.15 12.60
N THR A 146 6.35 15.58 11.68
CA THR A 146 5.07 16.19 12.03
C THR A 146 4.05 15.11 12.33
N VAL A 147 3.42 15.18 13.50
CA VAL A 147 2.33 14.27 13.88
C VAL A 147 1.12 14.51 12.97
N LYS A 148 0.67 13.47 12.28
CA LYS A 148 -0.50 13.50 11.39
C LYS A 148 -1.73 12.89 12.04
N SER A 149 -1.56 11.86 12.86
CA SER A 149 -2.64 11.18 13.56
C SER A 149 -2.14 10.58 14.87
N VAL A 150 -3.04 10.51 15.84
CA VAL A 150 -2.81 9.92 17.16
C VAL A 150 -3.99 9.02 17.49
N TYR A 151 -3.72 7.85 18.06
CA TYR A 151 -4.74 6.90 18.47
C TYR A 151 -4.44 6.35 19.85
N LYS A 152 -5.47 6.27 20.70
CA LYS A 152 -5.35 5.66 22.03
C LYS A 152 -5.73 4.19 21.91
N VAL A 153 -4.78 3.30 22.20
CA VAL A 153 -5.02 1.86 22.20
C VAL A 153 -6.02 1.53 23.31
N PRO A 154 -7.12 0.83 23.00
CA PRO A 154 -8.17 0.53 23.97
C PRO A 154 -7.72 -0.44 25.07
#